data_AF-A0A832Y209-F1
#
_entry.id   AF-A0A832Y209-F1
#
_cell.length_a   1.000
_cell.length_b   1.000
_cell.length_c   1.000
_cell.angle_alpha   90.00
_cell.angle_beta   90.00
_cell.angle_gamma   90.00
#
_symmetry.space_group_name_H-M   'P 1'
#
loop_
_entity.id
_entity.type
_entity.pdbx_description
1 polymer ?
#
loop_
_entity_poly.entity_id
_entity_poly.type
_entity_poly.pdbx_seq_one_letter_code
_entity_poly.pdbx_strand_id
1 'polypeptide(L)'
;MSERITWIAVLALILVLAAGSVQAEHEWDHRYTIEGKILSPDGNAVRWMNVEIDCSDGATDQSLCDHNANRSDGTGFFGSYELVLHVHSTDDGKLLVLNVDGQRFEHTMDLIGPDGEPLEEDRFVNHDLRLDVDPGFWHSLAASLLLASVLLGGLLGLIIKIRKPKQKASKIVTSYSSSGGFVDCPECSARLRPRNVEAHMLKAHGIEASSTGETES
;
A
#
# COMPACT_ATOMS: atom_id res chain seq x y z
N MET A 1 -33.76 80.09 -28.59
CA MET A 1 -32.32 79.73 -28.40
C MET A 1 -32.03 79.31 -26.95
N SER A 2 -32.62 80.01 -25.96
CA SER A 2 -32.51 79.71 -24.51
C SER A 2 -32.88 78.25 -24.13
N GLU A 3 -34.07 77.76 -24.52
CA GLU A 3 -34.55 76.44 -24.07
C GLU A 3 -33.66 75.26 -24.52
N ARG A 4 -33.06 75.34 -25.71
CA ARG A 4 -32.18 74.29 -26.23
C ARG A 4 -30.88 74.18 -25.43
N ILE A 5 -30.38 75.31 -24.92
CA ILE A 5 -29.17 75.37 -24.09
C ILE A 5 -29.46 74.75 -22.72
N THR A 6 -30.66 74.98 -22.17
CA THR A 6 -31.08 74.38 -20.90
C THR A 6 -31.17 72.87 -20.96
N TRP A 7 -31.75 72.31 -22.04
CA TRP A 7 -31.83 70.85 -22.22
C TRP A 7 -30.47 70.20 -22.40
N ILE A 8 -29.54 70.85 -23.12
CA ILE A 8 -28.17 70.35 -23.27
C ILE A 8 -27.45 70.34 -21.92
N ALA A 9 -27.62 71.39 -21.11
CA ALA A 9 -27.01 71.46 -19.78
C ALA A 9 -27.57 70.39 -18.83
N VAL A 10 -28.88 70.14 -18.87
CA VAL A 10 -29.51 69.09 -18.05
C VAL A 10 -29.05 67.70 -18.48
N LEU A 11 -28.99 67.42 -19.79
CA LEU A 11 -28.48 66.14 -20.30
C LEU A 11 -27.01 65.93 -19.95
N ALA A 12 -26.18 66.98 -20.03
CA ALA A 12 -24.78 66.91 -19.63
C ALA A 12 -24.64 66.63 -18.12
N LEU A 13 -25.46 67.28 -17.28
CA LEU A 13 -25.46 67.05 -15.84
C LEU A 13 -25.90 65.62 -15.48
N ILE A 14 -26.91 65.09 -16.17
CA ILE A 14 -27.36 63.69 -16.00
C ILE A 14 -26.25 62.73 -16.43
N LEU A 15 -25.53 63.01 -17.52
CA LEU A 15 -24.43 62.16 -17.98
C LEU A 15 -23.27 62.13 -16.96
N VAL A 16 -22.96 63.29 -16.36
CA VAL A 16 -21.91 63.40 -15.33
C VAL A 16 -22.33 62.71 -14.02
N LEU A 17 -23.60 62.79 -13.64
CA LEU A 17 -24.13 62.09 -12.46
C LEU A 17 -24.29 60.58 -12.67
N ALA A 18 -24.56 60.14 -13.91
CA ALA A 18 -24.63 58.74 -14.29
C ALA A 18 -23.24 58.12 -14.51
N ALA A 19 -22.20 58.95 -14.72
CA ALA A 19 -20.79 58.54 -14.67
C ALA A 19 -20.29 58.34 -13.23
N GLY A 20 -21.15 57.77 -12.37
CA GLY A 20 -20.70 57.21 -11.10
C GLY A 20 -19.52 56.29 -11.39
N SER A 21 -18.46 56.42 -10.61
CA SER A 21 -17.28 55.56 -10.69
C SER A 21 -17.74 54.11 -10.54
N VAL A 22 -17.86 53.40 -11.65
CA VAL A 22 -17.83 51.94 -11.65
C VAL A 22 -16.40 51.60 -11.26
N GLN A 23 -16.15 51.53 -9.96
CA GLN A 23 -14.97 50.84 -9.48
C GLN A 23 -15.20 49.39 -9.86
N ALA A 24 -14.54 48.95 -10.94
CA ALA A 24 -14.36 47.53 -11.14
C ALA A 24 -13.56 47.06 -9.93
N GLU A 25 -14.25 46.44 -8.98
CA GLU A 25 -13.63 45.54 -8.03
C GLU A 25 -13.01 44.42 -8.86
N HIS A 26 -11.73 44.60 -9.19
CA HIS A 26 -10.97 43.56 -9.85
C HIS A 26 -10.90 42.40 -8.86
N GLU A 27 -11.54 41.29 -9.19
CA GLU A 27 -11.37 40.03 -8.47
C GLU A 27 -9.93 39.58 -8.72
N TRP A 28 -9.08 39.76 -7.71
CA TRP A 28 -7.67 39.43 -7.79
C TRP A 28 -7.50 37.91 -7.72
N ASP A 29 -6.95 37.31 -8.78
CA ASP A 29 -6.53 35.90 -8.82
C ASP A 29 -5.06 35.81 -8.37
N HIS A 30 -4.83 35.56 -7.08
CA HIS A 30 -3.49 35.42 -6.50
C HIS A 30 -3.18 33.99 -6.07
N ARG A 31 -1.88 33.69 -6.09
CA ARG A 31 -1.35 32.44 -5.55
C ARG A 31 -0.85 32.65 -4.13
N TYR A 32 -1.29 31.77 -3.25
CA TYR A 32 -0.79 31.67 -1.88
C TYR A 32 -0.08 30.33 -1.73
N THR A 33 1.24 30.38 -1.60
CA THR A 33 2.11 29.20 -1.54
C THR A 33 2.49 28.93 -0.10
N ILE A 34 2.07 27.78 0.43
CA ILE A 34 2.51 27.27 1.72
C ILE A 34 3.61 26.24 1.47
N GLU A 35 4.82 26.53 1.92
CA GLU A 35 5.96 25.62 1.84
C GLU A 35 6.46 25.23 3.23
N GLY A 36 7.04 24.05 3.36
CA GLY A 36 7.57 23.61 4.65
C GLY A 36 8.03 22.17 4.62
N LYS A 37 8.31 21.62 5.80
CA LYS A 37 8.62 20.22 6.01
C LYS A 37 7.60 19.54 6.89
N ILE A 38 7.37 18.26 6.61
CA ILE A 38 6.65 17.39 7.54
C ILE A 38 7.67 16.75 8.46
N LEU A 39 7.46 16.90 9.76
CA LEU A 39 8.34 16.45 10.82
C LEU A 39 7.66 15.37 11.64
N SER A 40 8.41 14.34 12.03
CA SER A 40 7.95 13.33 12.98
C SER A 40 7.86 13.93 14.39
N PRO A 41 7.26 13.22 15.36
CA PRO A 41 7.27 13.64 16.76
C PRO A 41 8.67 13.89 17.34
N ASP A 42 9.71 13.29 16.74
CA ASP A 42 11.12 13.46 17.13
C ASP A 42 11.83 14.58 16.35
N GLY A 43 11.16 15.22 15.40
CA GLY A 43 11.70 16.31 14.58
C GLY A 43 12.43 15.86 13.31
N ASN A 44 12.33 14.58 12.93
CA ASN A 44 12.93 14.08 11.68
C ASN A 44 12.01 14.35 10.50
N ALA A 45 12.57 14.67 9.33
CA ALA A 45 11.78 14.89 8.12
C ALA A 45 11.11 13.58 7.65
N VAL A 46 9.79 13.63 7.49
CA VAL A 46 8.94 12.52 7.01
C VAL A 46 8.76 12.66 5.51
N ARG A 47 8.83 11.54 4.79
CA ARG A 47 8.83 11.50 3.31
C ARG A 47 7.59 10.80 2.80
N TRP A 48 7.22 11.08 1.54
CA TRP A 48 6.15 10.39 0.80
C TRP A 48 4.77 10.51 1.44
N MET A 49 4.55 11.59 2.19
CA MET A 49 3.28 11.98 2.78
C MET A 49 2.53 12.93 1.84
N ASN A 50 1.21 12.83 1.82
CA ASN A 50 0.33 13.78 1.15
C ASN A 50 -0.08 14.88 2.12
N VAL A 51 0.00 16.13 1.68
CA VAL A 51 -0.60 17.29 2.33
C VAL A 51 -1.79 17.71 1.50
N GLU A 52 -2.98 17.68 2.06
CA GLU A 52 -4.22 18.02 1.38
C GLU A 52 -5.06 18.97 2.21
N ILE A 53 -6.03 19.63 1.59
CA ILE A 53 -6.96 20.51 2.30
C ILE A 53 -8.13 19.69 2.84
N ASP A 54 -8.41 19.83 4.14
CA ASP A 54 -9.59 19.23 4.75
C ASP A 54 -10.82 20.12 4.51
N CYS A 55 -11.61 19.74 3.50
CA CYS A 55 -12.89 20.37 3.18
C CYS A 55 -14.10 19.65 3.80
N SER A 56 -13.91 18.89 4.89
CA SER A 56 -15.03 18.38 5.67
C SER A 56 -15.76 19.51 6.42
N ASP A 57 -17.05 19.29 6.69
CA ASP A 57 -17.93 20.30 7.31
C ASP A 57 -17.29 20.90 8.57
N GLY A 58 -17.03 22.22 8.53
CA GLY A 58 -16.51 22.99 9.65
C GLY A 58 -15.00 22.89 9.88
N ALA A 59 -14.24 22.25 8.98
CA ALA A 59 -12.77 22.25 9.04
C ALA A 59 -12.18 23.52 8.40
N THR A 60 -12.17 23.59 7.08
CA THR A 60 -11.74 24.76 6.31
C THR A 60 -12.93 25.67 6.00
N ASP A 61 -12.71 26.99 5.97
CA ASP A 61 -13.74 27.94 5.52
C ASP A 61 -14.22 27.63 4.10
N GLN A 62 -15.54 27.64 3.90
CA GLN A 62 -16.16 27.12 2.67
C GLN A 62 -15.63 27.80 1.40
N SER A 63 -15.39 29.11 1.42
CA SER A 63 -14.91 29.83 0.24
C SER A 63 -13.57 29.30 -0.24
N LEU A 64 -12.65 28.97 0.67
CA LEU A 64 -11.34 28.39 0.34
C LEU A 64 -11.49 27.01 -0.30
N CYS A 65 -12.45 26.22 0.17
CA CYS A 65 -12.76 24.92 -0.41
C CYS A 65 -13.42 25.02 -1.78
N ASP A 66 -14.28 26.01 -2.01
CA ASP A 66 -14.98 26.17 -3.29
C ASP A 66 -14.01 26.30 -4.48
N HIS A 67 -12.84 26.89 -4.27
CA HIS A 67 -11.83 27.07 -5.32
C HIS A 67 -10.52 26.26 -5.09
N ASN A 68 -10.36 25.55 -3.97
CA ASN A 68 -9.20 24.66 -3.72
C ASN A 68 -9.55 23.20 -3.40
N ALA A 69 -10.82 22.77 -3.46
CA ALA A 69 -11.18 21.37 -3.24
C ALA A 69 -10.35 20.45 -4.16
N ASN A 70 -9.63 19.51 -3.58
CA ASN A 70 -8.67 18.58 -4.22
C ASN A 70 -7.25 19.10 -4.46
N ARG A 71 -6.90 20.31 -4.01
CA ARG A 71 -5.49 20.72 -3.99
C ARG A 71 -4.72 19.94 -2.92
N SER A 72 -3.59 19.40 -3.33
CA SER A 72 -2.67 18.64 -2.48
C SER A 72 -1.26 18.70 -3.04
N ASP A 73 -0.28 18.43 -2.18
CA ASP A 73 1.11 18.22 -2.56
C ASP A 73 1.73 17.04 -1.80
N GLY A 74 2.72 16.39 -2.40
CA GLY A 74 3.38 15.21 -1.84
C GLY A 74 4.81 15.50 -1.43
N THR A 75 5.19 15.11 -0.21
CA THR A 75 6.58 15.27 0.24
C THR A 75 7.56 14.38 -0.51
N GLY A 76 8.62 15.00 -1.02
CA GLY A 76 9.73 14.30 -1.69
C GLY A 76 10.76 13.69 -0.72
N PHE A 77 11.96 13.43 -1.24
CA PHE A 77 13.05 12.81 -0.47
C PHE A 77 13.52 13.63 0.75
N PHE A 78 13.35 14.96 0.71
CA PHE A 78 13.74 15.85 1.81
C PHE A 78 12.62 16.10 2.82
N GLY A 79 11.45 15.50 2.63
CA GLY A 79 10.27 15.71 3.46
C GLY A 79 9.63 17.09 3.32
N SER A 80 10.00 17.84 2.28
CA SER A 80 9.45 19.16 1.97
C SER A 80 8.21 19.06 1.09
N TYR A 81 7.25 19.96 1.31
CA TYR A 81 6.05 20.14 0.49
C TYR A 81 5.93 21.61 0.06
N GLU A 82 5.19 21.84 -1.02
CA GLU A 82 4.82 23.15 -1.57
C GLU A 82 3.36 23.08 -2.04
N LEU A 83 2.44 23.61 -1.22
CA LEU A 83 1.03 23.66 -1.53
C LEU A 83 0.67 25.05 -2.07
N VAL A 84 0.34 25.11 -3.36
CA VAL A 84 -0.07 26.34 -4.05
C VAL A 84 -1.58 26.46 -4.03
N LEU A 85 -2.09 27.50 -3.40
CA LEU A 85 -3.51 27.81 -3.28
C LEU A 85 -3.88 28.98 -4.20
N HIS A 86 -5.13 29.01 -4.61
CA HIS A 86 -5.78 30.14 -5.26
C HIS A 86 -6.53 30.82 -4.15
N VAL A 87 -6.42 32.13 -4.03
CA VAL A 87 -7.05 32.91 -2.95
C VAL A 87 -7.58 34.21 -3.51
N HIS A 88 -8.68 34.68 -2.94
CA HIS A 88 -9.21 36.01 -3.20
C HIS A 88 -8.83 36.95 -2.05
N SER A 89 -8.83 38.27 -2.29
CA SER A 89 -8.56 39.27 -1.24
C SER A 89 -9.50 39.16 -0.03
N THR A 90 -10.71 38.64 -0.24
CA THR A 90 -11.70 38.40 0.82
C THR A 90 -11.43 37.15 1.66
N ASP A 91 -10.41 36.37 1.32
CA ASP A 91 -10.02 35.18 2.08
C ASP A 91 -9.06 35.46 3.24
N ASP A 92 -8.68 36.73 3.44
CA ASP A 92 -7.90 37.15 4.60
C ASP A 92 -8.57 36.75 5.92
N GLY A 93 -7.78 36.26 6.88
CA GLY A 93 -8.24 35.83 8.19
C GLY A 93 -9.01 34.51 8.21
N LYS A 94 -9.25 33.88 7.04
CA LYS A 94 -9.96 32.60 6.97
C LYS A 94 -9.09 31.44 7.44
N LEU A 95 -9.75 30.43 8.00
CA LEU A 95 -9.15 29.20 8.46
C LEU A 95 -9.02 28.20 7.32
N LEU A 96 -7.79 27.78 7.06
CA LEU A 96 -7.42 26.64 6.24
C LEU A 96 -6.98 25.49 7.15
N VAL A 97 -7.54 24.30 6.95
CA VAL A 97 -7.09 23.09 7.65
C VAL A 97 -6.37 22.18 6.67
N LEU A 98 -5.10 21.90 6.93
CA LEU A 98 -4.32 20.92 6.20
C LEU A 98 -4.45 19.55 6.87
N ASN A 99 -4.68 18.50 6.09
CA ASN A 99 -4.68 17.12 6.52
C ASN A 99 -3.42 16.41 6.04
N VAL A 100 -2.76 15.71 6.97
CA VAL A 100 -1.62 14.84 6.68
C VAL A 100 -1.84 13.52 7.42
N ASP A 101 -2.17 12.45 6.69
CA ASP A 101 -2.40 11.11 7.24
C ASP A 101 -3.40 11.08 8.42
N GLY A 102 -4.49 11.85 8.28
CA GLY A 102 -5.56 11.94 9.28
C GLY A 102 -5.28 12.91 10.43
N GLN A 103 -4.12 13.60 10.43
CA GLN A 103 -3.79 14.64 11.39
C GLN A 103 -4.06 16.02 10.77
N ARG A 104 -4.68 16.91 11.55
CA ARG A 104 -5.17 18.23 11.11
C ARG A 104 -4.27 19.34 11.61
N PHE A 105 -3.94 20.28 10.72
CA PHE A 105 -3.11 21.44 11.00
C PHE A 105 -3.83 22.71 10.57
N GLU A 106 -4.06 23.61 11.52
CA GLU A 106 -4.72 24.89 11.26
C GLU A 106 -3.73 25.91 10.72
N HIS A 107 -4.15 26.65 9.71
CA HIS A 107 -3.43 27.76 9.12
C HIS A 107 -4.41 28.91 8.85
N THR A 108 -4.13 30.08 9.43
CA THR A 108 -4.93 31.27 9.14
C THR A 108 -4.33 31.99 7.94
N MET A 109 -5.16 32.28 6.95
CA MET A 109 -4.76 33.08 5.80
C MET A 109 -4.42 34.49 6.26
N ASP A 110 -3.23 34.95 5.89
CA ASP A 110 -2.78 36.32 6.11
C ASP A 110 -2.49 36.89 4.73
N LEU A 111 -3.32 37.81 4.25
CA LEU A 111 -3.20 38.46 2.95
C LEU A 111 -2.85 39.95 3.09
N ILE A 112 -2.83 40.47 4.31
CA ILE A 112 -2.54 41.87 4.60
C ILE A 112 -1.03 42.15 4.51
N GLY A 113 -0.70 43.26 3.87
CA GLY A 113 0.65 43.79 3.76
C GLY A 113 1.07 44.66 4.94
N PRO A 114 2.33 45.13 4.97
CA PRO A 114 2.87 45.99 6.03
C PRO A 114 2.13 47.33 6.20
N ASP A 115 1.42 47.77 5.16
CA ASP A 115 0.62 48.99 5.10
C ASP A 115 -0.83 48.79 5.56
N GLY A 116 -1.24 47.56 5.89
CA GLY A 116 -2.58 47.24 6.36
C GLY A 116 -3.59 46.98 5.24
N GLU A 117 -3.17 47.00 3.98
CA GLU A 117 -3.99 46.69 2.82
C GLU A 117 -3.62 45.31 2.25
N PRO A 118 -4.55 44.60 1.58
CA PRO A 118 -4.23 43.35 0.90
C PRO A 118 -3.17 43.58 -0.19
N LEU A 119 -2.11 42.77 -0.18
CA LEU A 119 -1.07 42.85 -1.20
C LEU A 119 -1.51 42.20 -2.50
N GLU A 120 -1.20 42.86 -3.61
CA GLU A 120 -1.48 42.42 -4.98
C GLU A 120 -0.45 41.41 -5.54
N GLU A 121 0.42 40.86 -4.70
CA GLU A 121 1.52 39.97 -5.10
C GLU A 121 1.31 38.52 -4.61
N ASP A 122 1.94 37.56 -5.30
CA ASP A 122 1.97 36.16 -4.86
C ASP A 122 2.58 36.06 -3.45
N ARG A 123 1.93 35.29 -2.58
CA ARG A 123 2.38 35.12 -1.19
C ARG A 123 3.08 33.80 -0.98
N PHE A 124 4.13 33.83 -0.17
CA PHE A 124 4.91 32.65 0.20
C PHE A 124 5.00 32.60 1.73
N VAL A 125 4.53 31.51 2.31
CA VAL A 125 4.53 31.28 3.76
C VAL A 125 5.23 29.97 4.07
N ASN A 126 6.14 30.03 5.03
CA ASN A 126 6.81 28.85 5.53
C ASN A 126 6.06 28.28 6.74
N HIS A 127 5.60 27.03 6.67
CA HIS A 127 4.88 26.34 7.74
C HIS A 127 5.35 24.89 7.86
N ASP A 128 6.18 24.59 8.85
CA ASP A 128 6.57 23.21 9.17
C ASP A 128 5.45 22.50 9.94
N LEU A 129 5.07 21.30 9.49
CA LEU A 129 4.00 20.49 10.09
C LEU A 129 4.61 19.36 10.92
N ARG A 130 4.40 19.37 12.24
CA ARG A 130 4.89 18.31 13.13
C ARG A 130 3.78 17.32 13.46
N LEU A 131 3.93 16.08 13.01
CA LEU A 131 3.02 15.00 13.33
C LEU A 131 3.12 14.62 14.81
N ASP A 132 1.98 14.35 15.43
CA ASP A 132 1.84 13.80 16.79
C ASP A 132 2.13 12.30 16.83
N VAL A 133 1.86 11.61 15.73
CA VAL A 133 2.10 10.16 15.57
C VAL A 133 2.98 9.92 14.36
N ASP A 134 4.00 9.07 14.52
CA ASP A 134 4.87 8.65 13.42
C ASP A 134 4.14 7.65 12.51
N PRO A 135 3.89 7.99 11.23
CA PRO A 135 3.21 7.09 10.27
C PRO A 135 4.03 5.83 9.97
N GLY A 136 5.36 5.87 10.17
CA GLY A 136 6.27 4.75 9.99
C GLY A 136 6.19 3.68 11.08
N PHE A 137 5.61 4.00 12.25
CA PHE A 137 5.57 3.10 13.40
C PHE A 137 4.78 1.83 13.11
N TRP A 138 3.54 1.97 12.59
CA TRP A 138 2.65 0.83 12.34
C TRP A 138 3.13 -0.06 11.20
N HIS A 139 3.66 0.54 10.13
CA HIS A 139 4.24 -0.19 9.02
C HIS A 139 5.47 -1.00 9.46
N SER A 140 6.36 -0.37 10.25
CA SER A 140 7.55 -1.03 10.80
C SER A 140 7.18 -2.15 11.78
N LEU A 141 6.18 -1.92 12.63
CA LEU A 141 5.67 -2.93 13.57
C LEU A 141 5.05 -4.11 12.83
N ALA A 142 4.18 -3.86 11.85
CA ALA A 142 3.54 -4.91 11.06
C ALA A 142 4.58 -5.73 10.28
N ALA A 143 5.52 -5.07 9.61
CA ALA A 143 6.62 -5.75 8.90
C ALA A 143 7.48 -6.60 9.85
N SER A 144 7.80 -6.06 11.04
CA SER A 144 8.57 -6.77 12.06
C SER A 144 7.83 -7.98 12.60
N LEU A 145 6.51 -7.87 12.84
CA LEU A 145 5.66 -8.98 13.27
C LEU A 145 5.53 -10.05 12.19
N LEU A 146 5.41 -9.65 10.92
CA LEU A 146 5.38 -10.60 9.80
C LEU A 146 6.70 -11.35 9.70
N LEU A 147 7.84 -10.66 9.75
CA LEU A 147 9.16 -11.29 9.76
C LEU A 147 9.33 -12.24 10.95
N ALA A 148 8.93 -11.80 12.15
CA ALA A 148 8.94 -12.65 13.33
C ALA A 148 8.08 -13.91 13.14
N SER A 149 6.88 -13.78 12.57
CA SER A 149 5.99 -14.93 12.33
C SER A 149 6.60 -15.95 11.35
N VAL A 150 7.29 -15.49 10.29
CA VAL A 150 7.97 -16.35 9.32
C VAL A 150 9.16 -17.07 9.98
N LEU A 151 9.93 -16.37 10.82
CA LEU A 151 11.05 -16.96 11.55
C LEU A 151 10.59 -17.99 12.57
N LEU A 152 9.60 -17.67 13.42
CA LEU A 152 9.05 -18.62 14.40
C LEU A 152 8.37 -19.81 13.73
N GLY A 153 7.59 -19.59 12.68
CA GLY A 153 6.95 -20.65 11.90
C GLY A 153 7.97 -21.57 11.22
N GLY A 154 9.03 -20.99 10.65
CA GLY A 154 10.14 -21.73 10.06
C GLY A 154 10.88 -22.59 11.08
N LEU A 155 11.19 -22.05 12.26
CA LEU A 155 11.85 -22.78 13.35
C LEU A 155 10.98 -23.92 13.89
N LEU A 156 9.68 -23.67 14.14
CA LEU A 156 8.73 -24.71 14.57
C LEU A 156 8.58 -25.79 13.50
N GLY A 157 8.49 -25.41 12.21
CA GLY A 157 8.45 -26.32 11.09
C GLY A 157 9.71 -27.20 10.98
N LEU A 158 10.89 -26.63 11.23
CA LEU A 158 12.15 -27.36 11.26
C LEU A 158 12.19 -28.36 12.43
N ILE A 159 11.79 -27.95 13.62
CA ILE A 159 11.72 -28.82 14.81
C ILE A 159 10.73 -29.97 14.58
N ILE A 160 9.55 -29.70 14.01
CA ILE A 160 8.57 -30.73 13.65
C ILE A 160 9.14 -31.68 12.58
N LYS A 161 9.84 -31.16 11.56
CA LYS A 161 10.46 -31.99 10.50
C LYS A 161 11.58 -32.87 11.03
N ILE A 162 12.36 -32.40 12.00
CA ILE A 162 13.41 -33.19 12.68
C ILE A 162 12.79 -34.22 13.62
N ARG A 163 11.66 -33.90 14.27
CA ARG A 163 10.93 -34.81 15.18
C ARG A 163 10.01 -35.79 14.48
N LYS A 164 9.68 -35.62 13.20
CA LYS A 164 9.03 -36.70 12.44
C LYS A 164 10.02 -37.87 12.44
N PRO A 165 9.71 -39.01 13.12
CA PRO A 165 10.52 -40.19 12.92
C PRO A 165 10.54 -40.43 11.42
N LYS A 166 11.70 -40.82 10.88
CA LYS A 166 11.72 -41.44 9.55
C LYS A 166 10.69 -42.55 9.61
N GLN A 167 9.47 -42.31 9.15
CA GLN A 167 8.66 -43.37 8.60
C GLN A 167 9.57 -43.84 7.49
N LYS A 168 10.30 -44.93 7.78
CA LYS A 168 10.90 -45.76 6.75
C LYS A 168 9.80 -45.85 5.74
N ALA A 169 10.00 -45.23 4.58
CA ALA A 169 9.18 -45.58 3.45
C ALA A 169 9.20 -47.10 3.48
N SER A 170 8.06 -47.71 3.78
CA SER A 170 7.84 -49.06 3.33
C SER A 170 7.93 -48.88 1.83
N LYS A 171 9.16 -49.04 1.33
CA LYS A 171 9.36 -49.53 -0.01
C LYS A 171 8.37 -50.68 -0.03
N ILE A 172 7.28 -50.51 -0.77
CA ILE A 172 6.60 -51.64 -1.34
C ILE A 172 7.67 -52.23 -2.25
N VAL A 173 8.64 -52.92 -1.63
CA VAL A 173 9.15 -54.14 -2.17
C VAL A 173 7.88 -54.92 -2.25
N THR A 174 7.40 -55.11 -3.47
CA THR A 174 6.52 -56.20 -3.82
C THR A 174 7.19 -57.44 -3.23
N SER A 175 6.92 -57.70 -1.95
CA SER A 175 7.12 -59.00 -1.37
C SER A 175 6.08 -59.81 -2.10
N TYR A 176 6.50 -60.36 -3.24
CA TYR A 176 5.92 -61.58 -3.73
C TYR A 176 6.02 -62.53 -2.54
N SER A 177 4.91 -62.61 -1.81
CA SER A 177 4.59 -63.73 -0.97
C SER A 177 4.54 -64.94 -1.90
N SER A 178 5.72 -65.47 -2.22
CA SER A 178 5.87 -66.80 -2.74
C SER A 178 5.71 -67.71 -1.53
N SER A 179 4.45 -67.97 -1.19
CA SER A 179 4.02 -69.13 -0.42
C SER A 179 4.25 -70.42 -1.23
N GLY A 180 5.46 -70.60 -1.76
CA GLY A 180 5.86 -71.84 -2.41
C GLY A 180 6.42 -72.76 -1.34
N GLY A 181 5.58 -73.65 -0.82
CA GLY A 181 5.98 -74.67 0.15
C GLY A 181 7.22 -75.42 -0.32
N PHE A 182 8.10 -75.75 0.64
CA PHE A 182 9.23 -76.62 0.35
C PHE A 182 8.70 -78.05 0.14
N VAL A 183 9.27 -78.73 -0.84
CA VAL A 183 9.05 -80.16 -1.08
C VAL A 183 10.28 -80.92 -0.59
N ASP A 184 10.03 -82.01 0.12
CA ASP A 184 11.08 -82.91 0.59
C ASP A 184 11.53 -83.81 -0.59
N CYS A 185 12.84 -83.98 -0.76
CA CYS A 185 13.35 -84.91 -1.76
C CYS A 185 13.03 -86.36 -1.35
N PRO A 186 12.51 -87.22 -2.24
CA PRO A 186 12.24 -88.63 -1.91
C PRO A 186 13.52 -89.45 -1.70
N GLU A 187 14.65 -89.04 -2.29
CA GLU A 187 15.92 -89.78 -2.25
C GLU A 187 16.86 -89.32 -1.12
N CYS A 188 16.64 -88.12 -0.59
CA CYS A 188 17.43 -87.60 0.53
C CYS A 188 16.62 -86.64 1.40
N SER A 189 17.03 -86.41 2.64
CA SER A 189 16.33 -85.55 3.61
C SER A 189 16.43 -84.05 3.32
N ALA A 190 16.70 -83.65 2.07
CA ALA A 190 16.85 -82.26 1.66
C ALA A 190 15.48 -81.59 1.38
N ARG A 191 15.25 -80.43 2.01
CA ARG A 191 14.11 -79.55 1.73
C ARG A 191 14.40 -78.57 0.61
N LEU A 192 13.63 -78.65 -0.47
CA LEU A 192 13.90 -77.90 -1.68
C LEU A 192 12.70 -77.07 -2.09
N ARG A 193 12.95 -75.94 -2.75
CA ARG A 193 11.89 -75.21 -3.43
C ARG A 193 11.53 -75.95 -4.72
N PRO A 194 10.24 -76.02 -5.13
CA PRO A 194 9.80 -76.79 -6.29
C PRO A 194 10.62 -76.53 -7.57
N ARG A 195 10.95 -75.26 -7.83
CA ARG A 195 11.77 -74.84 -8.99
C ARG A 195 13.22 -75.36 -9.01
N ASN A 196 13.72 -75.88 -7.89
CA ASN A 196 15.10 -76.36 -7.75
C ASN A 196 15.19 -77.89 -7.62
N VAL A 197 14.05 -78.60 -7.63
CA VAL A 197 14.02 -80.05 -7.46
C VAL A 197 14.67 -80.74 -8.64
N GLU A 198 14.34 -80.34 -9.86
CA GLU A 198 14.89 -80.93 -11.09
C GLU A 198 16.42 -80.79 -11.16
N ALA A 199 16.94 -79.59 -10.90
CA ALA A 199 18.39 -79.35 -10.83
C ALA A 199 19.07 -80.15 -9.71
N HIS A 200 18.38 -80.35 -8.59
CA HIS A 200 18.90 -81.17 -7.49
C HIS A 200 18.91 -82.66 -7.82
N MET A 201 17.84 -83.19 -8.42
CA MET A 201 17.75 -84.58 -8.84
C MET A 201 18.84 -84.94 -9.84
N LEU A 202 19.08 -84.07 -10.82
CA LEU A 202 20.14 -84.28 -11.80
C LEU A 202 21.53 -84.26 -11.16
N LYS A 203 21.79 -83.29 -10.27
CA LYS A 203 23.14 -83.05 -9.74
C LYS A 203 23.52 -83.95 -8.56
N ALA A 204 22.57 -84.25 -7.68
CA ALA A 204 22.82 -85.03 -6.45
C ALA A 204 22.55 -86.52 -6.64
N HIS A 205 21.61 -86.87 -7.52
CA HIS A 205 21.20 -88.26 -7.75
C HIS A 205 21.47 -88.76 -9.18
N GLY A 206 21.88 -87.88 -10.11
CA GLY A 206 22.19 -88.27 -11.49
C GLY A 206 20.96 -88.67 -12.31
N ILE A 207 19.75 -88.32 -11.86
CA ILE A 207 18.49 -88.70 -12.47
C ILE A 207 17.98 -87.51 -13.30
N GLU A 208 17.84 -87.69 -14.61
CA GLU A 208 17.13 -86.74 -15.47
C GLU A 208 15.64 -86.81 -15.15
N ALA A 209 15.02 -85.65 -14.89
CA ALA A 209 13.59 -85.59 -14.59
C ALA A 209 12.81 -86.10 -15.81
N SER A 210 12.20 -87.28 -15.66
CA SER A 210 11.38 -87.88 -16.70
C SER A 210 10.17 -86.98 -16.96
N SER A 211 10.14 -86.37 -18.14
CA SER A 211 8.96 -85.71 -18.68
C SER A 211 7.88 -86.74 -18.93
N THR A 212 6.83 -86.78 -18.11
CA THR A 212 5.55 -87.42 -18.47
C THR A 212 4.40 -86.73 -17.75
N GLY A 213 3.53 -86.09 -18.52
CA GLY A 213 2.15 -85.82 -18.10
C GLY A 213 1.55 -84.46 -18.46
N GLU A 214 1.44 -84.13 -19.75
CA GLU A 214 0.26 -83.41 -20.22
C GLU A 214 -0.96 -84.34 -20.06
N THR A 215 -2.08 -83.85 -19.54
CA THR A 215 -3.42 -83.98 -20.19
C THR A 215 -4.48 -83.18 -19.43
N GLU A 216 -5.20 -82.40 -20.24
CA GLU A 216 -6.57 -81.86 -20.13
C GLU A 216 -7.49 -82.37 -19.00
N SER A 217 -8.09 -81.42 -18.28
CA SER A 217 -9.53 -81.09 -18.30
C SER A 217 -9.80 -79.76 -17.60
#